data_AF-A0A0F9EC77-F1
#
_entry.id   AF-A0A0F9EC77-F1
#
_cell.length_a   1.000
_cell.length_b   1.000
_cell.length_c   1.000
_cell.angle_alpha   90.00
_cell.angle_beta   90.00
_cell.angle_gamma   90.00
#
_symmetry.space_group_name_H-M   'P 1'
#
loop_
_entity.id
_entity.type
_entity.pdbx_description
1 polymer ?
#
loop_
_entity_poly.entity_id
_entity_poly.type
_entity_poly.pdbx_seq_one_letter_code
_entity_poly.pdbx_strand_id
1 'polypeptide(L)' 'ALEFIYKTFHLPGEPQMTRFIADAVAGAHWFDISAARKDLGYEPRISMEEGLLSLKKWLEKNTIGNRKN' A
#
# COMPACT_ATOMS: atom_id res chain seq x y z
N ALA A 1 25.35 7.97 5.49
CA ALA A 1 25.79 9.39 5.48
C ALA A 1 24.62 10.35 5.25
N LEU A 2 23.80 10.18 4.20
CA LEU A 2 22.66 11.06 3.88
C LEU A 2 21.56 11.10 4.97
N GLU A 3 21.30 9.96 5.61
CA GLU A 3 20.33 9.80 6.72
C GLU A 3 20.65 10.69 7.93
N PHE A 4 21.93 10.89 8.21
CA PHE A 4 22.40 11.69 9.34
C PHE A 4 22.25 13.19 9.08
N ILE A 5 22.45 13.61 7.82
CA ILE A 5 22.34 15.01 7.39
C ILE A 5 20.87 15.47 7.44
N TYR A 6 19.93 14.65 6.95
CA TYR A 6 18.49 14.97 7.02
C TYR A 6 17.93 14.96 8.45
N LYS A 7 18.37 14.03 9.31
CA LYS A 7 18.00 14.02 10.73
C LYS A 7 18.48 15.27 11.47
N THR A 8 19.63 15.81 11.08
CA THR A 8 20.24 16.99 11.71
C THR A 8 19.66 18.30 11.16
N PHE A 9 19.27 18.35 9.88
CA PHE A 9 18.84 19.59 9.23
C PHE A 9 17.32 19.81 9.12
N HIS A 10 16.46 18.88 9.60
CA HIS A 10 15.00 19.07 9.70
C HIS A 10 14.37 19.74 8.46
N LEU A 11 14.82 19.34 7.25
CA LEU A 11 14.36 19.97 6.02
C LEU A 11 12.86 19.65 5.79
N PRO A 12 12.02 20.67 5.52
CA PRO A 12 10.61 20.47 5.24
C PRO A 12 10.46 19.96 3.79
N GLY A 13 9.96 18.74 3.64
CA GLY A 13 9.74 18.08 2.35
C GLY A 13 9.73 16.57 2.53
N GLU A 14 8.94 15.85 1.72
CA GLU A 14 8.73 14.41 1.85
C GLU A 14 10.06 13.67 2.09
N PRO A 15 10.14 12.78 3.10
CA PRO A 15 11.38 12.12 3.47
C PRO A 15 11.98 11.44 2.24
N GLN A 16 13.24 11.75 1.93
CA GLN A 16 13.93 11.13 0.80
C GLN A 16 13.84 9.62 0.96
N MET A 17 13.33 8.94 -0.07
CA MET A 17 13.17 7.49 -0.11
C MET A 17 14.43 6.82 0.42
N THR A 18 14.40 6.43 1.69
CA THR A 18 15.59 5.93 2.36
C THR A 18 15.82 4.52 1.88
N ARG A 19 17.08 4.06 1.94
CA ARG A 19 17.42 2.67 1.63
C ARG A 19 16.55 1.68 2.42
N PHE A 20 16.13 2.05 3.64
CA PHE A 20 15.20 1.27 4.47
C PHE A 20 13.79 1.20 3.87
N ILE A 21 13.24 2.31 3.38
CA ILE A 21 11.93 2.32 2.70
C ILE A 21 11.99 1.53 1.40
N ALA A 22 13.08 1.68 0.63
CA ALA A 22 13.28 0.91 -0.59
C ALA A 22 13.31 -0.60 -0.30
N ASP A 23 13.97 -1.02 0.79
CA ASP A 23 14.01 -2.43 1.20
C ASP A 23 12.64 -2.93 1.69
N ALA A 24 11.91 -2.12 2.46
CA ALA A 24 10.57 -2.45 2.95
C ALA A 24 9.52 -2.55 1.82
N VAL A 25 9.66 -1.75 0.76
CA VAL A 25 8.76 -1.74 -0.40
C VAL A 25 9.18 -2.77 -1.46
N ALA A 26 10.49 -3.08 -1.56
CA ALA A 26 11.00 -4.12 -2.44
C ALA A 26 10.62 -5.54 -1.97
N GLY A 27 10.26 -5.70 -0.69
CA GLY A 27 9.64 -6.91 -0.19
C GLY A 27 8.27 -7.14 -0.86
N ALA A 28 8.18 -8.12 -1.74
CA ALA A 28 6.90 -8.60 -2.25
C ALA A 28 6.12 -9.27 -1.10
N HIS A 29 5.34 -8.48 -0.37
CA HIS A 29 4.47 -9.00 0.68
C HIS A 29 3.16 -9.50 0.06
N TRP A 30 3.13 -10.79 -0.25
CA TRP A 30 1.88 -11.48 -0.57
C TRP A 30 1.11 -11.77 0.73
N PHE A 31 -0.17 -11.40 0.75
CA PHE A 31 -1.07 -11.76 1.84
C PHE A 31 -1.71 -13.11 1.52
N ASP A 32 -1.02 -14.20 1.89
CA ASP A 32 -1.58 -15.55 1.78
C ASP A 32 -2.58 -15.81 2.92
N ILE A 33 -3.86 -15.93 2.56
CA ILE A 33 -4.95 -16.21 3.49
C ILE A 33 -5.18 -17.72 3.73
N SER A 34 -4.34 -18.60 3.17
CA SER A 34 -4.50 -20.05 3.26
C SER A 34 -4.47 -20.56 4.70
N ALA A 35 -3.65 -19.96 5.56
CA ALA A 35 -3.62 -20.28 6.99
C ALA A 35 -4.97 -19.93 7.67
N ALA A 36 -5.53 -18.75 7.38
CA ALA A 36 -6.83 -18.34 7.93
C ALA A 36 -7.98 -19.24 7.42
N ARG A 37 -7.93 -19.67 6.16
CA ARG A 37 -8.90 -20.64 5.60
C ARG A 37 -8.84 -21.97 6.34
N LYS A 38 -7.63 -22.47 6.59
CA LYS A 38 -7.39 -23.78 7.22
C LYS A 38 -7.72 -23.78 8.71
N ASP A 39 -7.25 -22.78 9.44
CA ASP A 39 -7.24 -22.81 10.91
C ASP A 39 -8.51 -22.16 11.51
N LEU A 40 -9.12 -21.21 10.79
CA LEU A 40 -10.30 -20.47 11.26
C LEU A 40 -11.55 -20.78 10.44
N GLY A 41 -11.45 -21.65 9.42
CA GLY A 41 -12.55 -21.91 8.48
C GLY A 41 -12.97 -20.66 7.71
N TYR A 42 -12.07 -19.69 7.56
CA TYR A 42 -12.40 -18.41 6.95
C TYR A 42 -12.72 -18.58 5.47
N GLU A 43 -13.95 -18.26 5.07
CA GLU A 43 -14.34 -18.22 3.67
C GLU A 43 -14.57 -16.76 3.25
N PRO A 44 -13.72 -16.19 2.38
CA PRO A 44 -13.93 -14.84 1.90
C PRO A 44 -15.19 -14.79 1.05
N ARG A 45 -16.13 -13.94 1.48
CA ARG A 45 -17.43 -13.73 0.79
C ARG A 45 -17.30 -13.04 -0.56
N ILE A 46 -16.20 -12.31 -0.75
CA ILE A 46 -15.89 -11.60 -1.98
C ILE A 46 -14.53 -12.13 -2.46
N SER A 47 -14.46 -12.52 -3.73
CA SER A 47 -13.20 -12.98 -4.31
C SER A 47 -12.22 -11.83 -4.49
N MET A 48 -10.93 -12.14 -4.64
CA MET A 48 -9.91 -11.12 -4.91
C MET A 48 -10.22 -10.34 -6.20
N GLU A 49 -10.74 -11.01 -7.23
CA GLU A 49 -11.11 -10.40 -8.50
C GLU A 49 -12.28 -9.41 -8.36
N GLU A 50 -13.35 -9.81 -7.65
CA GLU A 50 -14.48 -8.91 -7.37
C GLU A 50 -14.06 -7.72 -6.51
N GLY A 51 -13.20 -7.95 -5.51
CA GLY A 51 -12.64 -6.88 -4.68
C GLY A 51 -11.86 -5.86 -5.50
N LEU A 52 -10.97 -6.32 -6.40
CA LEU A 52 -10.21 -5.46 -7.30
C LEU A 52 -11.10 -4.72 -8.30
N LEU A 53 -12.15 -5.36 -8.81
CA LEU A 53 -13.10 -4.71 -9.70
C LEU A 53 -13.89 -3.60 -8.98
N SER A 54 -14.29 -3.84 -7.73
CA SER A 54 -14.94 -2.84 -6.88
C SER A 54 -14.02 -1.65 -6.60
N LEU A 55 -12.75 -1.94 -6.28
CA LEU A 55 -11.72 -0.92 -6.07
C LEU A 55 -11.50 -0.07 -7.32
N LYS A 56 -11.41 -0.69 -8.50
CA LYS A 56 -11.29 0.02 -9.78
C LYS A 56 -12.46 1.00 -9.98
N LYS A 57 -13.70 0.53 -9.80
CA LYS A 57 -14.89 1.39 -9.91
C LYS A 57 -14.85 2.57 -8.95
N TRP A 58 -14.41 2.35 -7.71
CA TRP A 58 -14.27 3.41 -6.72
C TRP A 58 -13.18 4.43 -7.11
N LEU A 59 -12.04 3.97 -7.61
CA LEU A 59 -10.96 4.83 -8.09
C LEU A 59 -11.41 5.68 -9.28
N GLU A 60 -12.07 5.09 -10.27
CA GLU A 60 -12.61 5.84 -11.42
C GLU A 60 -13.57 6.94 -10.97
N LYS A 61 -14.43 6.65 -9.99
CA LYS A 61 -15.35 7.65 -9.42
C LYS A 61 -14.60 8.78 -8.70
N ASN A 62 -13.57 8.48 -7.90
CA ASN A 62 -12.88 9.47 -7.07
C ASN A 62 -11.80 10.25 -7.84
N THR A 63 -11.08 9.61 -8.75
CA THR A 63 -10.05 10.25 -9.58
C THR A 63 -10.65 11.21 -10.60
N ILE A 64 -11.87 10.95 -11.10
CA ILE A 64 -12.58 11.89 -11.98
C ILE A 64 -13.24 13.02 -11.17
N GLY A 65 -13.66 12.75 -9.93
CA GLY A 65 -14.21 13.76 -9.02
C GLY A 65 -13.17 14.75 -8.46
N ASN A 66 -11.95 14.29 -8.18
CA ASN A 66 -10.90 15.12 -7.54
C ASN A 66 -10.07 15.97 -8.53
N ARG A 67 -10.23 15.78 -9.84
CA ARG A 67 -9.46 16.52 -10.87
C ARG A 67 -10.13 17.84 -11.33
N LYS A 68 -11.28 18.21 -10.75
CA LYS A 68 -12.07 19.39 -11.13
C LYS A 68 -12.04 20.55 -10.11
N ASN A 69 -11.14 20.51 -9.11
CA ASN A 69 -10.87 21.65 -8.21
C ASN A 69 -9.45 22.16 -8.40
#